data_AF-A0A2N4Z3W5-F1
#
_entry.id   AF-A0A2N4Z3W5-F1
#
_cell.length_a   1.000
_cell.length_b   1.000
_cell.length_c   1.000
_cell.angle_alpha   90.00
_cell.angle_beta   90.00
_cell.angle_gamma   90.00
#
_symmetry.space_group_name_H-M   'P 1'
#
loop_
_entity.id
_entity.type
_entity.pdbx_description
1 polymer ?
#
loop_
_entity_poly.entity_id
_entity_poly.type
_entity_poly.pdbx_seq_one_letter_code
_entity_poly.pdbx_strand_id
1 'polypeptide(L)'
;MATLQWDHAVQFVNQPDAAIQTFADQQLRAVAGGRHPGWGTRNALSYFGLTYIEFLAISDTDELRAATDRFLLSRDAERLLPENEALFRVALRSDDIEATHDQLRRKGLAVSPIVDGQRNDPQGNIIRWRIFTIDGDTDGLVYPFVLQWGEDDATRLARLRAQELDVPHPLGDIALEQAVFEVVNPQAVRDRWQALLG
;
A
#
# COMPACT_ATOMS: atom_id res chain seq x y z
N MET A 1 4.31 -0.87 23.03
CA MET A 1 3.20 -0.61 22.07
C MET A 1 3.73 -1.00 20.72
N ALA A 2 2.91 -1.59 19.86
CA ALA A 2 3.29 -1.82 18.47
C ALA A 2 3.69 -0.49 17.82
N THR A 3 4.69 -0.52 16.95
CA THR A 3 5.11 0.63 16.17
C THR A 3 4.44 0.59 14.80
N LEU A 4 4.09 1.78 14.28
CA LEU A 4 3.57 1.96 12.94
C LEU A 4 4.51 2.86 12.17
N GLN A 5 4.82 2.44 10.95
CA GLN A 5 5.69 3.19 10.05
C GLN A 5 5.08 3.20 8.65
N TRP A 6 5.30 4.28 7.89
CA TRP A 6 4.78 4.39 6.53
C TRP A 6 5.42 3.34 5.62
N ASP A 7 4.59 2.44 5.07
CA ASP A 7 5.05 1.37 4.19
C ASP A 7 4.94 1.77 2.72
N HIS A 8 3.77 2.21 2.26
CA HIS A 8 3.65 2.69 0.89
C HIS A 8 2.43 3.57 0.67
N ALA A 9 2.46 4.27 -0.46
CA ALA A 9 1.32 4.95 -1.06
C ALA A 9 0.73 4.08 -2.17
N VAL A 10 -0.60 3.98 -2.26
CA VAL A 10 -1.32 3.24 -3.30
C VAL A 10 -1.96 4.22 -4.27
N GLN A 11 -1.44 4.24 -5.49
CA GLN A 11 -2.05 4.92 -6.62
C GLN A 11 -2.79 3.92 -7.50
N PHE A 12 -4.10 4.10 -7.64
CA PHE A 12 -4.90 3.32 -8.56
C PHE A 12 -4.65 3.83 -9.98
N VAL A 13 -4.27 2.93 -10.87
CA VAL A 13 -3.98 3.23 -12.29
C VAL A 13 -4.61 2.17 -13.18
N ASN A 14 -4.95 2.53 -14.41
CA ASN A 14 -5.44 1.59 -15.42
C ASN A 14 -4.30 0.72 -15.95
N GLN A 15 -3.11 1.29 -16.12
CA GLN A 15 -1.95 0.64 -16.71
C GLN A 15 -0.67 0.88 -15.90
N PRO A 16 -0.21 -0.09 -15.09
CA PRO A 16 1.02 0.04 -14.32
C PRO A 16 2.25 0.31 -15.21
N ASP A 17 2.28 -0.24 -16.42
CA ASP A 17 3.37 -0.01 -17.38
C ASP A 17 3.46 1.46 -17.83
N ALA A 18 2.32 2.17 -17.89
CA ALA A 18 2.33 3.61 -18.19
C ALA A 18 2.91 4.42 -17.01
N ALA A 19 2.66 4.00 -15.77
CA ALA A 19 3.28 4.61 -14.59
C ALA A 19 4.80 4.35 -14.55
N ILE A 20 5.24 3.15 -14.96
CA ILE A 20 6.66 2.83 -15.14
C ILE A 20 7.31 3.78 -16.14
N GLN A 21 6.70 3.96 -17.31
CA GLN A 21 7.23 4.86 -18.33
C GLN A 21 7.26 6.32 -17.85
N THR A 22 6.18 6.78 -17.19
CA THR A 22 6.10 8.13 -16.62
C THR A 22 7.23 8.39 -15.63
N PHE A 23 7.53 7.42 -14.75
CA PHE A 23 8.63 7.53 -13.81
C PHE A 23 9.98 7.56 -14.53
N ALA A 24 10.18 6.68 -15.52
CA ALA A 24 11.40 6.66 -16.32
C ALA A 24 11.67 7.99 -17.03
N ASP A 25 10.65 8.63 -17.59
CA ASP A 25 10.73 9.94 -18.25
C ASP A 25 11.16 11.05 -17.27
N GLN A 26 10.86 10.90 -15.98
CA GLN A 26 11.28 11.80 -14.90
C GLN A 26 12.58 11.35 -14.21
N GLN A 27 13.33 10.41 -14.81
CA GLN A 27 14.56 9.85 -14.24
C GLN A 27 14.35 9.14 -12.88
N LEU A 28 13.13 8.70 -12.61
CA LEU A 28 12.76 7.83 -11.49
C LEU A 28 12.70 6.37 -11.96
N ARG A 29 12.69 5.44 -11.00
CA ARG A 29 12.67 4.00 -11.25
C ARG A 29 11.37 3.45 -10.71
N ALA A 30 10.62 2.81 -11.58
CA ALA A 30 9.55 1.91 -11.20
C ALA A 30 9.72 0.61 -11.98
N VAL A 31 9.28 -0.50 -11.42
CA VAL A 31 9.39 -1.83 -12.03
C VAL A 31 8.08 -2.58 -11.90
N ALA A 32 7.89 -3.59 -12.76
CA ALA A 32 6.78 -4.52 -12.60
C ALA A 32 6.87 -5.22 -11.23
N GLY A 33 5.77 -5.24 -10.50
CA GLY A 33 5.68 -5.92 -9.21
C GLY A 33 5.21 -7.36 -9.40
N GLY A 34 3.90 -7.57 -9.41
CA GLY A 34 3.29 -8.89 -9.59
C GLY A 34 1.77 -8.84 -9.66
N ARG A 35 1.16 -10.03 -9.68
CA ARG A 35 -0.29 -10.21 -9.55
C ARG A 35 -0.63 -10.58 -8.10
N HIS A 36 -1.84 -10.23 -7.67
CA HIS A 36 -2.42 -10.61 -6.38
C HIS A 36 -3.57 -11.61 -6.60
N PRO A 37 -3.28 -12.92 -6.69
CA PRO A 37 -4.32 -13.94 -6.80
C PRO A 37 -5.29 -13.87 -5.62
N GLY A 38 -6.58 -14.02 -5.90
CA GLY A 38 -7.68 -13.86 -4.98
C GLY A 38 -8.16 -12.42 -4.80
N TRP A 39 -7.42 -11.42 -5.27
CA TRP A 39 -7.79 -9.99 -5.16
C TRP A 39 -8.10 -9.34 -6.51
N GLY A 40 -7.76 -9.98 -7.64
CA GLY A 40 -8.04 -9.47 -8.99
C GLY A 40 -7.18 -8.27 -9.40
N THR A 41 -6.05 -8.02 -8.74
CA THR A 41 -5.18 -6.85 -9.00
C THR A 41 -3.76 -7.23 -9.41
N ARG A 42 -3.06 -6.29 -10.03
CA ARG A 42 -1.63 -6.34 -10.33
C ARG A 42 -0.98 -5.00 -10.02
N ASN A 43 0.33 -4.95 -9.85
CA ASN A 43 1.03 -3.71 -9.54
C ASN A 43 2.34 -3.48 -10.32
N ALA A 44 2.76 -2.22 -10.30
CA ALA A 44 4.15 -1.78 -10.46
C ALA A 44 4.59 -1.04 -9.19
N LEU A 45 5.89 -0.97 -8.94
CA LEU A 45 6.48 -0.54 -7.67
C LEU A 45 7.65 0.42 -7.90
N SER A 46 7.68 1.53 -7.16
CA SER A 46 8.82 2.46 -7.09
C SER A 46 9.32 2.56 -5.66
N TYR A 47 10.53 2.07 -5.39
CA TYR A 47 11.11 1.97 -4.05
C TYR A 47 11.95 3.20 -3.68
N PHE A 48 11.87 3.61 -2.41
CA PHE A 48 12.65 4.70 -1.80
C PHE A 48 13.17 4.22 -0.42
N GLY A 49 13.91 3.12 -0.41
CA GLY A 49 14.17 2.32 0.79
C GLY A 49 13.04 1.33 1.07
N LEU A 50 12.59 1.27 2.34
CA LEU A 50 11.47 0.42 2.73
C LEU A 50 10.11 1.00 2.34
N THR A 51 10.04 2.31 2.17
CA THR A 51 8.83 3.01 1.73
C THR A 51 8.78 3.06 0.21
N TYR A 52 7.62 2.82 -0.39
CA TYR A 52 7.46 2.77 -1.85
C TYR A 52 6.13 3.35 -2.34
N ILE A 53 5.99 3.51 -3.65
CA ILE A 53 4.72 3.78 -4.33
C ILE A 53 4.27 2.51 -5.04
N GLU A 54 3.04 2.08 -4.79
CA GLU A 54 2.37 1.00 -5.49
C GLU A 54 1.40 1.57 -6.53
N PHE A 55 1.64 1.25 -7.79
CA PHE A 55 0.71 1.52 -8.89
C PHE A 55 -0.19 0.31 -9.09
N LEU A 56 -1.38 0.32 -8.48
CA LEU A 56 -2.30 -0.80 -8.43
C LEU A 56 -3.32 -0.72 -9.56
N ALA A 57 -3.49 -1.81 -10.31
CA ALA A 57 -4.44 -1.91 -11.42
C ALA A 57 -5.27 -3.19 -11.35
N ILE A 58 -6.42 -3.18 -12.02
CA ILE A 58 -7.26 -4.36 -12.19
C ILE A 58 -6.56 -5.35 -13.12
N SER A 59 -6.34 -6.57 -12.65
CA SER A 59 -5.74 -7.68 -13.40
C SER A 59 -6.77 -8.67 -13.94
N ASP A 60 -7.84 -8.92 -13.19
CA ASP A 60 -8.94 -9.81 -13.56
C ASP A 60 -10.22 -9.26 -12.93
N THR A 61 -11.17 -8.85 -13.77
CA THR A 61 -12.38 -8.17 -13.34
C THR A 61 -13.32 -9.09 -12.56
N ASP A 62 -13.39 -10.38 -12.91
CA ASP A 62 -14.29 -11.32 -12.24
C ASP A 62 -13.73 -11.71 -10.88
N GLU A 63 -12.42 -11.94 -10.79
CA GLU A 63 -11.72 -12.16 -9.51
C GLU A 63 -11.82 -10.94 -8.60
N LEU A 64 -11.66 -9.72 -9.14
CA LEU A 64 -11.82 -8.47 -8.41
C LEU A 64 -13.22 -8.36 -7.79
N ARG A 65 -14.26 -8.57 -8.61
CA ARG A 65 -15.68 -8.54 -8.17
C ARG A 65 -15.97 -9.56 -7.08
N ALA A 66 -15.37 -10.75 -7.15
CA ALA A 66 -15.53 -11.78 -6.11
C ALA A 66 -14.82 -11.41 -4.79
N ALA A 67 -13.89 -10.45 -4.83
CA ALA A 67 -13.09 -10.00 -3.70
C ALA A 67 -13.60 -8.69 -3.05
N THR A 68 -14.43 -7.88 -3.71
CA THR A 68 -14.80 -6.53 -3.24
C THR A 68 -15.53 -6.50 -1.90
N ASP A 69 -16.31 -7.54 -1.59
CA ASP A 69 -16.96 -7.68 -0.27
C ASP A 69 -15.97 -7.99 0.87
N ARG A 70 -14.79 -8.53 0.54
CA ARG A 70 -13.81 -9.05 1.51
C ARG A 70 -12.54 -8.23 1.58
N PHE A 71 -12.21 -7.46 0.54
CA PHE A 71 -10.95 -6.75 0.43
C PHE A 71 -11.14 -5.31 -0.03
N LEU A 72 -10.80 -4.38 0.87
CA LEU A 72 -11.02 -2.95 0.69
C LEU A 72 -10.35 -2.39 -0.58
N LEU A 73 -9.13 -2.82 -0.90
CA LEU A 73 -8.42 -2.32 -2.08
C LEU A 73 -9.07 -2.81 -3.38
N SER A 74 -9.66 -4.01 -3.40
CA SER A 74 -10.42 -4.49 -4.57
C SER A 74 -11.68 -3.65 -4.77
N ARG A 75 -12.36 -3.29 -3.68
CA ARG A 75 -13.53 -2.39 -3.71
C ARG A 75 -13.15 -0.97 -4.14
N ASP A 76 -12.00 -0.46 -3.70
CA ASP A 76 -11.48 0.83 -4.15
C ASP A 76 -11.16 0.83 -5.64
N ALA A 77 -10.48 -0.22 -6.12
CA ALA A 77 -10.18 -0.37 -7.54
C ALA A 77 -11.46 -0.42 -8.39
N GLU A 78 -12.47 -1.18 -7.98
CA GLU A 78 -13.77 -1.23 -8.66
C GLU A 78 -14.49 0.13 -8.67
N ARG A 79 -14.39 0.89 -7.57
CA ARG A 79 -15.05 2.20 -7.45
C ARG A 79 -14.34 3.30 -8.24
N LEU A 80 -13.02 3.23 -8.36
CA LEU A 80 -12.19 4.28 -8.94
C LEU A 80 -11.91 4.06 -10.42
N LEU A 81 -11.61 2.83 -10.82
CA LEU A 81 -11.15 2.55 -12.18
C LEU A 81 -12.31 2.08 -13.08
N PRO A 82 -12.30 2.47 -14.37
CA PRO A 82 -11.24 3.22 -15.05
C PRO A 82 -11.30 4.75 -14.99
N GLU A 83 -12.38 5.32 -14.45
CA GLU A 83 -12.70 6.75 -14.61
C GLU A 83 -11.82 7.69 -13.77
N ASN A 84 -11.21 7.20 -12.70
CA ASN A 84 -10.47 8.00 -11.73
C ASN A 84 -9.18 7.29 -11.27
N GLU A 85 -8.09 7.52 -11.99
CA GLU A 85 -6.75 7.17 -11.52
C GLU A 85 -6.32 8.14 -10.40
N ALA A 86 -6.05 7.63 -9.20
CA ALA A 86 -5.82 8.48 -8.04
C ALA A 86 -4.88 7.85 -7.01
N LEU A 87 -4.02 8.70 -6.42
CA LEU A 87 -3.36 8.37 -5.16
C LEU A 87 -4.42 8.41 -4.05
N PHE A 88 -4.83 7.24 -3.57
CA PHE A 88 -6.07 7.13 -2.80
C PHE A 88 -5.89 6.62 -1.37
N ARG A 89 -4.86 5.81 -1.11
CA ARG A 89 -4.66 5.19 0.21
C ARG A 89 -3.19 5.09 0.55
N VAL A 90 -2.88 5.06 1.85
CA VAL A 90 -1.55 4.70 2.35
C VAL A 90 -1.62 3.44 3.19
N ALA A 91 -0.51 2.71 3.21
CA ALA A 91 -0.30 1.54 4.04
C ALA A 91 0.65 1.87 5.19
N LEU A 92 0.36 1.34 6.36
CA LEU A 92 1.26 1.37 7.51
C LEU A 92 1.76 -0.05 7.78
N ARG A 93 3.08 -0.23 7.91
CA ARG A 93 3.62 -1.49 8.42
C ARG A 93 3.68 -1.46 9.93
N SER A 94 3.35 -2.60 10.52
CA SER A 94 3.41 -2.86 11.95
C SER A 94 4.49 -3.89 12.26
N ASP A 95 5.12 -3.75 13.42
CA ASP A 95 5.99 -4.77 14.02
C ASP A 95 5.19 -5.85 14.80
N ASP A 96 3.93 -5.57 15.13
CA ASP A 96 2.98 -6.47 15.81
C ASP A 96 1.55 -6.16 15.34
N ILE A 97 1.17 -6.82 14.24
CA ILE A 97 -0.12 -6.61 13.58
C ILE A 97 -1.30 -7.02 14.47
N GLU A 98 -1.13 -8.04 15.32
CA GLU A 98 -2.16 -8.46 16.27
C GLU A 98 -2.41 -7.38 17.32
N ALA A 99 -1.35 -6.84 17.94
CA ALA A 99 -1.49 -5.77 18.91
C ALA A 99 -2.08 -4.49 18.29
N THR A 100 -1.67 -4.17 17.05
CA THR A 100 -2.22 -3.03 16.31
C THR A 100 -3.70 -3.23 16.00
N HIS A 101 -4.09 -4.41 15.49
CA HIS A 101 -5.47 -4.77 15.19
C HIS A 101 -6.37 -4.61 16.42
N ASP A 102 -5.94 -5.20 17.54
CA ASP A 102 -6.64 -5.12 18.81
C ASP A 102 -6.77 -3.68 19.32
N GLN A 103 -5.71 -2.88 19.20
CA GLN A 103 -5.73 -1.47 19.59
C GLN A 103 -6.75 -0.67 18.78
N LEU A 104 -6.71 -0.78 17.46
CA LEU A 104 -7.60 -0.03 16.57
C LEU A 104 -9.06 -0.47 16.73
N ARG A 105 -9.30 -1.77 16.93
CA ARG A 105 -10.62 -2.32 17.28
C ARG A 105 -11.16 -1.72 18.58
N ARG A 106 -10.35 -1.65 19.64
CA ARG A 106 -10.75 -1.04 20.93
C ARG A 106 -11.02 0.46 20.82
N LYS A 107 -10.42 1.15 19.84
CA LYS A 107 -10.73 2.55 19.51
C LYS A 107 -12.02 2.72 18.68
N GLY A 108 -12.75 1.62 18.45
CA GLY A 108 -14.05 1.64 17.77
C GLY A 108 -13.97 1.67 16.25
N LEU A 109 -12.82 1.35 15.65
CA LEU A 109 -12.70 1.24 14.20
C LEU A 109 -13.24 -0.10 13.68
N ALA A 110 -13.86 -0.04 12.50
CA ALA A 110 -14.28 -1.22 11.76
C ALA A 110 -13.07 -1.84 11.05
N VAL A 111 -12.34 -2.70 11.77
CA VAL A 111 -11.19 -3.44 11.24
C VAL A 111 -11.62 -4.80 10.69
N SER A 112 -11.12 -5.18 9.52
CA SER A 112 -11.33 -6.53 8.96
C SER A 112 -10.62 -7.60 9.80
N PRO A 113 -10.90 -8.90 9.58
CA PRO A 113 -10.00 -9.96 10.01
C PRO A 113 -8.59 -9.75 9.44
N ILE A 114 -7.58 -10.22 10.18
CA ILE A 114 -6.21 -10.35 9.66
C ILE A 114 -6.20 -11.51 8.67
N VAL A 115 -5.68 -11.29 7.47
CA VAL A 115 -5.55 -12.30 6.42
C VAL A 115 -4.11 -12.38 5.93
N ASP A 116 -3.72 -13.54 5.41
CA ASP A 116 -2.44 -13.74 4.76
C ASP A 116 -2.49 -13.23 3.31
N GLY A 117 -1.53 -12.38 2.96
CA GLY A 117 -1.27 -11.93 1.60
C GLY A 117 -0.01 -12.58 1.05
N GLN A 118 -0.02 -12.87 -0.25
CA GLN A 118 1.17 -13.33 -0.95
C GLN A 118 1.20 -12.85 -2.40
N ARG A 119 2.41 -12.68 -2.93
CA ARG A 119 2.64 -12.51 -4.37
C ARG A 119 3.96 -13.17 -4.75
N ASN A 120 4.07 -13.51 -6.04
CA ASN A 120 5.35 -13.87 -6.62
C ASN A 120 6.03 -12.60 -7.13
N ASP A 121 7.33 -12.45 -6.88
CA ASP A 121 8.15 -11.46 -7.59
C ASP A 121 8.50 -11.95 -9.02
N PRO A 122 9.07 -11.09 -9.88
CA PRO A 122 9.45 -11.49 -11.24
C PRO A 122 10.48 -12.62 -11.31
N GLN A 123 11.24 -12.85 -10.22
CA GLN A 123 12.20 -13.95 -10.10
C GLN A 123 11.56 -15.25 -9.58
N GLY A 124 10.26 -15.23 -9.26
CA GLY A 124 9.51 -16.38 -8.77
C GLY A 124 9.61 -16.62 -7.26
N ASN A 125 10.21 -15.71 -6.49
CA ASN A 125 10.23 -15.82 -5.04
C ASN A 125 8.85 -15.45 -4.47
N ILE A 126 8.41 -16.19 -3.45
CA ILE A 126 7.16 -15.91 -2.75
C ILE A 126 7.42 -14.84 -1.69
N ILE A 127 6.74 -13.71 -1.81
CA ILE A 127 6.66 -12.67 -0.80
C ILE A 127 5.38 -12.88 0.00
N ARG A 128 5.47 -12.86 1.33
CA ARG A 128 4.34 -13.06 2.26
C ARG A 128 4.22 -11.89 3.23
N TRP A 129 3.00 -11.55 3.57
CA TRP A 129 2.67 -10.58 4.60
C TRP A 129 1.33 -10.93 5.23
N ARG A 130 1.03 -10.30 6.36
CA ARG A 130 -0.29 -10.30 6.97
C ARG A 130 -0.89 -8.91 6.78
N ILE A 131 -2.20 -8.82 6.62
CA ILE A 131 -2.88 -7.55 6.32
C ILE A 131 -4.27 -7.51 6.96
N PHE A 132 -4.66 -6.32 7.41
CA PHE A 132 -6.07 -5.99 7.66
C PHE A 132 -6.38 -4.57 7.17
N THR A 133 -7.65 -4.33 6.89
CA THR A 133 -8.13 -3.05 6.36
C THR A 133 -9.04 -2.36 7.38
N ILE A 134 -9.16 -1.04 7.25
CA ILE A 134 -9.98 -0.20 8.13
C ILE A 134 -11.06 0.45 7.27
N ASP A 135 -12.33 0.14 7.54
CA ASP A 135 -13.45 0.77 6.85
C ASP A 135 -13.73 2.18 7.38
N GLY A 136 -14.20 3.05 6.49
CA GLY A 136 -14.56 4.43 6.77
C GLY A 136 -13.46 5.44 6.50
N ASP A 137 -13.70 6.66 6.98
CA ASP A 137 -12.87 7.82 6.76
C ASP A 137 -12.89 8.77 7.97
N THR A 138 -12.09 9.84 7.88
CA THR A 138 -12.23 11.03 8.70
C THR A 138 -12.43 12.23 7.78
N ASP A 139 -13.61 12.84 7.80
CA ASP A 139 -13.97 13.99 6.96
C ASP A 139 -13.64 13.77 5.46
N GLY A 140 -13.91 12.56 4.95
CA GLY A 140 -13.63 12.17 3.57
C GLY A 140 -12.23 11.61 3.31
N LEU A 141 -11.29 11.73 4.25
CA LEU A 141 -9.99 11.09 4.14
C LEU A 141 -10.06 9.63 4.62
N VAL A 142 -10.01 8.70 3.68
CA VAL A 142 -10.09 7.26 3.96
C VAL A 142 -8.96 6.79 4.87
N TYR A 143 -9.27 5.84 5.76
CA TYR A 143 -8.25 5.31 6.67
C TYR A 143 -7.14 4.53 5.93
N PRO A 144 -5.92 4.48 6.48
CA PRO A 144 -4.90 3.58 5.97
C PRO A 144 -5.31 2.11 6.16
N PHE A 145 -4.62 1.20 5.50
CA PHE A 145 -4.61 -0.21 5.89
C PHE A 145 -3.29 -0.57 6.56
N VAL A 146 -3.28 -1.68 7.28
CA VAL A 146 -2.12 -2.12 8.05
C VAL A 146 -1.64 -3.46 7.55
N LEU A 147 -0.33 -3.60 7.42
CA LEU A 147 0.31 -4.86 7.08
C LEU A 147 1.49 -5.17 8.01
N GLN A 148 1.93 -6.42 7.99
CA GLN A 148 3.19 -6.84 8.58
C GLN A 148 3.87 -7.82 7.62
N TRP A 149 5.09 -7.48 7.20
CA TRP A 149 5.91 -8.36 6.36
C TRP A 149 6.31 -9.63 7.12
N GLY A 150 6.49 -10.73 6.40
CA GLY A 150 6.95 -12.00 6.97
C GLY A 150 8.44 -12.03 7.35
N GLU A 151 9.14 -10.91 7.22
CA GLU A 151 10.56 -10.72 7.50
C GLU A 151 10.76 -9.36 8.18
N ASP A 152 11.85 -9.21 8.92
CA ASP A 152 12.19 -7.93 9.56
C ASP A 152 12.69 -6.88 8.54
N ASP A 153 12.63 -5.61 8.93
CA ASP A 153 12.98 -4.47 8.09
C ASP A 153 14.43 -4.53 7.54
N ALA A 154 15.39 -5.01 8.33
CA ALA A 154 16.78 -5.08 7.89
C ALA A 154 16.98 -6.18 6.84
N THR A 155 16.38 -7.35 7.08
CA THR A 155 16.37 -8.47 6.12
C THR A 155 15.67 -8.07 4.83
N ARG A 156 14.49 -7.43 4.92
CA ARG A 156 13.74 -6.95 3.76
C ARG A 156 14.53 -5.94 2.93
N LEU A 157 15.14 -4.95 3.58
CA LEU A 157 15.93 -3.93 2.89
C LEU A 157 17.14 -4.54 2.18
N ALA A 158 17.85 -5.46 2.83
CA ALA A 158 18.97 -6.18 2.23
C ALA A 158 18.51 -6.98 0.99
N ARG A 159 17.36 -7.65 1.07
CA ARG A 159 16.77 -8.39 -0.05
C ARG A 159 16.40 -7.48 -1.22
N LEU A 160 15.74 -6.35 -0.97
CA LEU A 160 15.38 -5.38 -2.02
C LEU A 160 16.62 -4.85 -2.75
N ARG A 161 17.70 -4.56 -2.02
CA ARG A 161 18.98 -4.12 -2.60
C ARG A 161 19.65 -5.22 -3.42
N ALA A 162 19.65 -6.46 -2.92
CA ALA A 162 20.19 -7.60 -3.65
C ALA A 162 19.42 -7.92 -4.94
N GLN A 163 18.14 -7.57 -5.00
CA GLN A 163 17.28 -7.70 -6.19
C GLN A 163 17.36 -6.47 -7.12
N GLU A 164 18.21 -5.49 -6.81
CA GLU A 164 18.31 -4.21 -7.54
C GLU A 164 17.00 -3.41 -7.59
N LEU A 165 16.11 -3.63 -6.62
CA LEU A 165 14.83 -2.93 -6.48
C LEU A 165 14.98 -1.61 -5.71
N ASP A 166 15.77 -1.62 -4.63
CA ASP A 166 16.15 -0.43 -3.85
C ASP A 166 17.56 0.00 -4.25
N VAL A 167 17.66 0.75 -5.35
CA VAL A 167 18.90 1.34 -5.85
C VAL A 167 18.66 2.80 -6.18
N PRO A 168 19.69 3.67 -6.19
CA PRO A 168 19.52 5.07 -6.54
C PRO A 168 18.76 5.25 -7.85
N HIS A 169 17.85 6.21 -7.86
CA HIS A 169 17.18 6.61 -9.09
C HIS A 169 18.20 7.28 -10.03
N PRO A 170 17.99 7.24 -11.37
CA PRO A 170 18.82 8.03 -12.29
C PRO A 170 18.90 9.52 -11.93
N LEU A 171 17.86 10.07 -11.30
CA LEU A 171 17.82 11.43 -10.77
C LEU A 171 18.73 11.66 -9.54
N GLY A 172 19.16 10.58 -8.87
CA GLY A 172 19.98 10.59 -7.67
C GLY A 172 19.33 9.84 -6.49
N ASP A 173 19.80 10.15 -5.29
CA ASP A 173 19.23 9.64 -4.05
C ASP A 173 17.95 10.42 -3.71
N ILE A 174 16.80 9.78 -3.94
CA ILE A 174 15.47 10.36 -3.70
C ILE A 174 14.85 9.63 -2.51
N ALA A 175 14.20 10.38 -1.62
CA ALA A 175 13.48 9.84 -0.46
C ALA A 175 12.03 10.32 -0.48
N LEU A 176 11.13 9.48 0.03
CA LEU A 176 9.77 9.88 0.38
C LEU A 176 9.74 10.39 1.81
N GLU A 177 9.51 11.69 1.98
CA GLU A 177 9.49 12.33 3.30
C GLU A 177 8.08 12.43 3.90
N GLN A 178 7.08 12.72 3.06
CA GLN A 178 5.71 12.97 3.51
C GLN A 178 4.69 12.61 2.43
N ALA A 179 3.50 12.19 2.88
CA ALA A 179 2.29 12.16 2.07
C ALA A 179 1.42 13.36 2.48
N VAL A 180 1.04 14.18 1.51
CA VAL A 180 0.22 15.38 1.73
C VAL A 180 -1.22 15.10 1.33
N PHE A 181 -2.15 15.33 2.25
CA PHE A 181 -3.58 15.11 2.03
C PHE A 181 -4.33 16.44 2.04
N GLU A 182 -5.10 16.69 0.99
CA GLU A 182 -6.03 17.81 0.92
C GLU A 182 -7.38 17.39 1.51
N VAL A 183 -7.80 18.06 2.58
CA VAL A 183 -9.01 17.74 3.33
C VAL A 183 -9.74 19.01 3.74
N VAL A 184 -11.05 18.91 3.95
CA VAL A 184 -11.90 20.06 4.33
C VAL A 184 -11.52 20.62 5.70
N ASN A 185 -11.19 19.76 6.66
CA ASN A 185 -10.84 20.17 8.02
C ASN A 185 -9.51 19.51 8.49
N PRO A 186 -8.35 20.12 8.15
CA PRO A 186 -7.05 19.52 8.43
C PRO A 186 -6.77 19.28 9.92
N GLN A 187 -7.28 20.14 10.80
CA GLN A 187 -7.06 20.00 12.25
C GLN A 187 -7.83 18.79 12.80
N ALA A 188 -9.11 18.64 12.42
CA ALA A 188 -9.91 17.49 12.86
C ALA A 188 -9.34 16.17 12.34
N VAL A 189 -8.92 16.13 11.07
CA VAL A 189 -8.28 14.96 10.47
C VAL A 189 -6.98 14.60 11.21
N ARG A 190 -6.09 15.58 11.42
CA ARG A 190 -4.84 15.39 12.19
C ARG A 190 -5.13 14.85 13.58
N ASP A 191 -6.03 15.48 14.33
CA ASP A 191 -6.31 15.11 15.72
C ASP A 191 -6.90 13.70 15.83
N ARG A 192 -7.78 13.35 14.88
CA ARG A 192 -8.35 12.01 14.78
C ARG A 192 -7.29 10.98 14.44
N TRP A 193 -6.46 11.22 13.44
CA TRP A 193 -5.40 10.29 13.03
C TRP A 193 -4.34 10.12 14.12
N GLN A 194 -3.90 11.20 14.77
CA GLN A 194 -3.01 11.16 15.93
C GLN A 194 -3.59 10.32 17.08
N ALA A 195 -4.89 10.50 17.37
CA ALA A 195 -5.56 9.72 18.41
C ALA A 195 -5.66 8.23 18.06
N LEU A 196 -5.76 7.88 16.77
CA LEU A 196 -5.91 6.51 16.30
C LEU A 196 -4.58 5.78 16.12
N LEU A 197 -3.57 6.45 15.53
CA LEU A 197 -2.38 5.82 14.99
C LEU A 197 -1.10 6.11 15.80
N GLY A 198 -1.18 7.00 16.80
CA GLY A 198 -0.01 7.50 17.52
C GLY A 198 0.61 8.69 16.80
#